data_AF-A0A4W4HKX9-F1
#
_entry.id   AF-A0A4W4HKX9-F1
#
_cell.length_a   1.000
_cell.length_b   1.000
_cell.length_c   1.000
_cell.angle_alpha   90.00
_cell.angle_beta   90.00
_cell.angle_gamma   90.00
#
_symmetry.space_group_name_H-M   'P 1'
#
loop_
_entity.id
_entity.type
_entity.pdbx_description
1 polymer ?
#
loop_
_entity_poly.entity_id
_entity_poly.type
_entity_poly.pdbx_seq_one_letter_code
_entity_poly.pdbx_strand_id
1 'polypeptide(L)'
;INNVIVRLAQISEDVIRLFKKSKEIGIQMHEELVKVTNELYTVMKTYHMYHTESISAESKLKDAEKQEEKQFGKSGELNVNLLRHEERAQRRSSVRKIEKMKEKRQAKYSENKLKCTKARNDYLLNLAATNAVVAKYYIHDVSDMIDCCDLGYHASLARTLRTYLSAEYNLETSRHEGLDLIENAVDNLDSRSDKHKIMDMYNQVFCPPMRFEYLPHMGDEVCQVSAQQPVQTELLMRYHQLQSRLATLKIENEEVRKTLDATMQTLQDMLTVEDFDVSDAFQHSRSTESIRSVASEGYMSKLNIAKRRANQQETEVFYFTVNLHFICHS
;
A
#
# COMPACT_ATOMS: atom_id res chain seq x y z
N ILE A 1 -6.04 6.24 16.15
CA ILE A 1 -5.76 4.84 16.61
C ILE A 1 -7.02 4.13 17.11
N ASN A 2 -7.77 4.69 18.09
CA ASN A 2 -9.00 4.06 18.60
C ASN A 2 -10.05 3.68 17.52
N ASN A 3 -10.20 4.50 16.47
CA ASN A 3 -11.13 4.23 15.36
C ASN A 3 -10.73 3.00 14.53
N VAL A 4 -9.44 2.86 14.22
CA VAL A 4 -8.92 1.73 13.41
C VAL A 4 -9.07 0.41 14.17
N ILE A 5 -8.73 0.40 15.46
CA ILE A 5 -8.83 -0.79 16.32
C ILE A 5 -10.28 -1.30 16.36
N VAL A 6 -11.25 -0.42 16.61
CA VAL A 6 -12.67 -0.79 16.66
C VAL A 6 -13.15 -1.36 15.33
N ARG A 7 -12.74 -0.76 14.20
CA ARG A 7 -13.10 -1.28 12.87
C ARG A 7 -12.49 -2.65 12.60
N LEU A 8 -11.24 -2.89 12.98
CA LEU A 8 -10.60 -4.20 12.82
C LEU A 8 -11.28 -5.27 13.69
N ALA A 9 -11.66 -4.92 14.91
CA ALA A 9 -12.43 -5.81 15.78
C ALA A 9 -13.78 -6.19 15.14
N GLN A 10 -14.52 -5.20 14.63
CA GLN A 10 -15.79 -5.44 13.94
C GLN A 10 -15.62 -6.29 12.67
N ILE A 11 -14.58 -6.03 11.87
CA ILE A 11 -14.26 -6.88 10.70
C ILE A 11 -14.00 -8.32 11.13
N SER A 12 -13.26 -8.53 12.22
CA SER A 12 -13.00 -9.88 12.75
C SER A 12 -14.29 -10.61 13.12
N GLU A 13 -15.18 -9.95 13.85
CA GLU A 13 -16.50 -10.51 14.22
C GLU A 13 -17.36 -10.83 12.99
N ASP A 14 -17.39 -9.93 12.01
CA ASP A 14 -18.13 -10.11 10.76
C ASP A 14 -17.61 -11.29 9.94
N VAL A 15 -16.28 -11.41 9.79
CA VAL A 15 -15.64 -12.52 9.06
C VAL A 15 -15.96 -13.85 9.73
N ILE A 16 -15.86 -13.94 11.06
CA ILE A 16 -16.18 -15.17 11.80
C ILE A 16 -17.64 -15.57 11.59
N ARG A 17 -18.56 -14.60 11.69
CA ARG A 17 -20.00 -14.82 11.52
C ARG A 17 -20.34 -15.26 10.09
N LEU A 18 -19.80 -14.57 9.08
CA LEU A 18 -20.04 -14.88 7.66
C LEU A 18 -19.44 -16.23 7.29
N PHE A 19 -18.21 -16.51 7.71
CA PHE A 19 -17.56 -17.80 7.49
C PHE A 19 -18.40 -18.96 8.03
N LYS A 20 -18.94 -18.83 9.25
CA LYS A 20 -19.79 -19.86 9.84
C LYS A 20 -21.03 -20.11 8.97
N LYS A 21 -21.66 -19.06 8.45
CA LYS A 21 -22.84 -19.17 7.57
C LYS A 21 -22.51 -19.76 6.21
N SER A 22 -21.43 -19.33 5.57
CA SER A 22 -20.99 -19.92 4.30
C SER A 22 -20.62 -21.39 4.45
N LYS A 23 -20.01 -21.78 5.57
CA LYS A 23 -19.72 -23.18 5.88
C LYS A 23 -20.99 -24.02 6.03
N GLU A 24 -22.02 -23.51 6.72
CA GLU A 24 -23.33 -24.19 6.85
C GLU A 24 -23.96 -24.43 5.46
N ILE A 25 -23.93 -23.42 4.59
CA ILE A 25 -24.43 -23.52 3.21
C ILE A 25 -23.62 -24.54 2.39
N GLY A 26 -22.29 -24.51 2.49
CA GLY A 26 -21.44 -25.45 1.77
C GLY A 26 -21.63 -26.91 2.18
N ILE A 27 -21.88 -27.17 3.47
CA ILE A 27 -22.25 -28.51 3.94
C ILE A 27 -23.57 -28.95 3.30
N GLN A 28 -24.60 -28.10 3.33
CA GLN A 28 -25.91 -28.41 2.76
C GLN A 28 -25.83 -28.71 1.26
N MET A 29 -25.05 -27.92 0.50
CA MET A 29 -24.85 -28.14 -0.93
C MET A 29 -24.13 -29.48 -1.21
N HIS A 30 -23.17 -29.84 -0.36
CA HIS A 30 -22.48 -31.13 -0.47
C HIS A 30 -23.40 -32.32 -0.12
N GLU A 31 -24.25 -32.17 0.90
CA GLU A 31 -25.25 -33.18 1.27
C GLU A 31 -26.24 -33.47 0.13
N GLU A 32 -26.74 -32.42 -0.55
CA GLU A 32 -27.63 -32.60 -1.72
C GLU A 32 -26.90 -33.27 -2.90
N LEU A 33 -25.62 -32.97 -3.13
CA LEU A 33 -24.82 -33.65 -4.15
C LEU A 33 -24.67 -35.16 -3.86
N VAL A 34 -24.38 -35.51 -2.60
CA VAL A 34 -24.30 -36.90 -2.14
C VAL A 34 -25.65 -37.60 -2.27
N LYS A 35 -26.75 -36.92 -1.98
CA LYS A 35 -28.10 -37.47 -2.14
C LYS A 35 -28.41 -37.82 -3.60
N VAL A 36 -28.19 -36.89 -4.53
CA VAL A 36 -28.46 -37.11 -5.97
C VAL A 36 -27.58 -38.22 -6.55
N THR A 37 -26.32 -38.34 -6.09
CA THR A 37 -25.43 -39.42 -6.52
C THR A 37 -25.85 -40.79 -5.95
N ASN A 38 -26.34 -40.85 -4.71
CA ASN A 38 -26.90 -42.08 -4.12
C ASN A 38 -28.20 -42.52 -4.82
N GLU A 39 -29.06 -41.57 -5.20
CA GLU A 39 -30.27 -41.83 -6.00
C GLU A 39 -29.90 -42.46 -7.35
N LEU A 40 -28.93 -41.88 -8.07
CA LEU A 40 -28.43 -42.42 -9.33
C LEU A 40 -27.94 -43.87 -9.19
N TYR A 41 -27.18 -44.16 -8.14
CA TYR A 41 -26.69 -45.50 -7.86
C TYR A 41 -27.82 -46.52 -7.65
N THR A 42 -28.91 -46.10 -7.01
CA THR A 42 -30.10 -46.93 -6.78
C THR A 42 -30.86 -47.21 -8.09
N VAL A 43 -31.04 -46.19 -8.93
CA VAL A 43 -31.68 -46.34 -10.25
C VAL A 43 -30.85 -47.24 -11.17
N MET A 44 -29.52 -47.07 -11.17
CA MET A 44 -28.59 -47.93 -11.92
C MET A 44 -28.72 -49.41 -11.52
N LYS A 45 -28.77 -49.71 -10.20
CA LYS A 45 -28.97 -51.09 -9.71
C LYS A 45 -30.26 -51.71 -10.22
N THR A 46 -31.35 -50.94 -10.19
CA THR A 46 -32.66 -51.39 -10.69
C THR A 46 -32.60 -51.70 -12.18
N TYR A 47 -31.95 -50.84 -12.97
CA TYR A 47 -31.70 -51.10 -14.39
C TYR A 47 -30.90 -52.38 -14.60
N HIS A 48 -29.78 -52.58 -13.89
CA HIS A 48 -28.94 -53.78 -14.02
C HIS A 48 -29.70 -55.07 -13.69
N MET A 49 -30.54 -55.03 -12.64
CA MET A 49 -31.39 -56.15 -12.26
C MET A 49 -32.37 -56.52 -13.40
N TYR A 50 -33.14 -55.56 -13.90
CA TYR A 50 -34.11 -55.84 -14.99
C TYR A 50 -33.43 -56.19 -16.32
N HIS A 51 -32.24 -55.66 -16.57
CA HIS A 51 -31.45 -56.05 -17.73
C HIS A 51 -31.04 -57.53 -17.66
N THR A 52 -30.56 -57.97 -16.49
CA THR A 52 -30.22 -59.38 -16.24
C THR A 52 -31.43 -60.30 -16.40
N GLU A 53 -32.59 -59.92 -15.85
CA GLU A 53 -33.85 -60.67 -16.02
C GLU A 53 -34.33 -60.73 -17.47
N SER A 54 -34.13 -59.66 -18.24
CA SER A 54 -34.46 -59.61 -19.67
C SER A 54 -33.56 -60.55 -20.48
N ILE A 55 -32.25 -60.53 -20.24
CA ILE A 55 -31.29 -61.45 -20.89
C ILE A 55 -31.64 -62.90 -20.56
N SER A 56 -31.94 -63.20 -19.29
CA SER A 56 -32.34 -64.55 -18.87
C SER A 56 -33.62 -65.04 -19.57
N ALA A 57 -34.63 -64.17 -19.69
CA ALA A 57 -35.88 -64.49 -20.40
C ALA A 57 -35.65 -64.69 -21.90
N GLU A 58 -34.79 -63.88 -22.52
CA GLU A 58 -34.39 -64.03 -23.92
C GLU A 58 -33.70 -65.36 -24.19
N SER A 59 -32.77 -65.78 -23.34
CA SER A 59 -32.11 -67.09 -23.46
C SER A 59 -33.12 -68.24 -23.40
N LYS A 60 -34.05 -68.20 -22.43
CA LYS A 60 -35.10 -69.23 -22.28
C LYS A 60 -36.03 -69.30 -23.49
N LEU A 61 -36.34 -68.15 -24.10
CA LEU A 61 -37.13 -68.07 -25.33
C LEU A 61 -36.36 -68.70 -26.49
N LYS A 62 -35.10 -68.32 -26.71
CA LYS A 62 -34.22 -68.90 -27.74
C LYS A 62 -34.09 -70.41 -27.60
N ASP A 63 -34.00 -70.92 -26.38
CA ASP A 63 -33.97 -72.37 -26.13
C ASP A 63 -35.31 -73.05 -26.46
N ALA A 64 -36.45 -72.36 -26.29
CA ALA A 64 -37.76 -72.85 -26.69
C ALA A 64 -37.90 -72.93 -28.21
N GLU A 65 -37.43 -71.88 -28.91
CA GLU A 65 -37.42 -71.80 -30.38
C GLU A 65 -36.57 -72.94 -30.98
N LYS A 66 -35.39 -73.20 -30.41
CA LYS A 66 -34.56 -74.36 -30.81
C LYS A 66 -35.23 -75.72 -30.56
N GLN A 67 -36.06 -75.85 -29.53
CA GLN A 67 -36.80 -77.08 -29.25
C GLN A 67 -37.95 -77.31 -30.25
N GLU A 68 -38.60 -76.24 -30.68
CA GLU A 68 -39.62 -76.24 -31.74
C GLU A 68 -39.00 -76.63 -33.09
N GLU A 69 -37.90 -76.01 -33.49
CA GLU A 69 -37.15 -76.32 -34.72
C GLU A 69 -36.72 -77.79 -34.77
N LYS A 70 -36.26 -78.36 -33.64
CA LYS A 70 -35.89 -79.78 -33.53
C LYS A 70 -37.08 -80.76 -33.68
N GLN A 71 -38.31 -80.35 -33.33
CA GLN A 71 -39.51 -81.20 -33.53
C GLN A 71 -40.13 -81.04 -34.91
N PHE A 72 -40.07 -79.84 -35.51
CA PHE A 72 -40.49 -79.64 -36.90
C PHE A 72 -39.50 -80.22 -37.91
N GLY A 73 -38.19 -80.13 -37.66
CA GLY A 73 -37.14 -80.73 -38.50
C GLY A 73 -37.22 -82.26 -38.62
N LYS A 74 -37.77 -82.95 -37.61
CA LYS A 74 -38.03 -84.41 -37.66
C LYS A 74 -39.33 -84.81 -38.38
N SER A 75 -40.20 -83.85 -38.72
CA SER A 75 -41.46 -84.12 -39.45
C SER A 75 -41.33 -83.99 -40.96
N GLY A 76 -40.27 -83.35 -41.47
CA GLY A 76 -40.02 -83.23 -42.91
C GLY A 76 -39.66 -84.54 -43.62
N GLU A 77 -39.13 -85.54 -42.88
CA GLU A 77 -38.60 -86.78 -43.46
C GLU A 77 -39.51 -88.03 -43.29
N LEU A 78 -40.62 -87.95 -42.54
CA LEU A 78 -41.49 -89.11 -42.30
C LEU A 78 -42.83 -88.95 -43.00
N ASN A 79 -42.99 -89.76 -44.05
CA ASN A 79 -44.19 -89.90 -44.87
C ASN A 79 -45.44 -90.05 -43.99
N VAL A 80 -46.29 -89.01 -44.01
CA VAL A 80 -47.41 -88.82 -43.08
C VAL A 80 -48.47 -89.93 -43.21
N ASN A 81 -48.43 -90.76 -44.25
CA ASN A 81 -49.48 -91.70 -44.62
C ASN A 81 -49.44 -93.10 -43.95
N LEU A 82 -48.50 -93.41 -43.06
CA LEU A 82 -48.37 -94.75 -42.44
C LEU A 82 -48.56 -94.82 -40.91
N LEU A 83 -48.94 -93.73 -40.24
CA LEU A 83 -49.08 -93.70 -38.77
C LEU A 83 -50.50 -94.05 -38.29
N ARG A 84 -50.59 -94.91 -37.27
CA ARG A 84 -51.84 -95.26 -36.56
C ARG A 84 -52.55 -94.00 -36.04
N HIS A 85 -53.88 -94.01 -36.04
CA HIS A 85 -54.73 -92.84 -35.74
C HIS A 85 -54.48 -92.24 -34.35
N GLU A 86 -54.01 -93.05 -33.38
CA GLU A 86 -53.62 -92.63 -32.02
C GLU A 86 -52.31 -91.81 -31.98
N GLU A 87 -51.29 -92.17 -32.75
CA GLU A 87 -49.99 -91.47 -32.76
C GLU A 87 -50.05 -90.09 -33.43
N ARG A 88 -50.98 -89.91 -34.39
CA ARG A 88 -51.28 -88.60 -35.01
C ARG A 88 -51.94 -87.61 -34.04
N ALA A 89 -52.64 -88.10 -33.01
CA ALA A 89 -53.23 -87.25 -31.98
C ALA A 89 -52.19 -86.85 -30.92
N GLN A 90 -51.31 -87.80 -30.53
CA GLN A 90 -50.20 -87.59 -29.60
C GLN A 90 -49.18 -86.55 -30.13
N ARG A 91 -48.83 -86.61 -31.43
CA ARG A 91 -47.93 -85.61 -32.06
C ARG A 91 -48.55 -84.22 -32.19
N ARG A 92 -49.85 -84.13 -32.50
CA ARG A 92 -50.57 -82.83 -32.56
C ARG A 92 -50.68 -82.16 -31.18
N SER A 93 -50.80 -82.94 -30.10
CA SER A 93 -50.85 -82.40 -28.75
C SER A 93 -49.47 -81.92 -28.24
N SER A 94 -48.37 -82.59 -28.62
CA SER A 94 -47.01 -82.17 -28.23
C SER A 94 -46.59 -80.86 -28.91
N VAL A 95 -46.90 -80.70 -30.20
CA VAL A 95 -46.64 -79.46 -30.96
C VAL A 95 -47.41 -78.28 -30.35
N ARG A 96 -48.72 -78.45 -30.09
CA ARG A 96 -49.54 -77.43 -29.42
C ARG A 96 -49.01 -77.06 -28.03
N LYS A 97 -48.47 -78.03 -27.27
CA LYS A 97 -47.88 -77.79 -25.95
C LYS A 97 -46.60 -76.97 -26.04
N ILE A 98 -45.80 -77.16 -27.09
CA ILE A 98 -44.55 -76.42 -27.34
C ILE A 98 -44.84 -75.02 -27.85
N GLU A 99 -45.78 -74.85 -28.78
CA GLU A 99 -46.27 -73.53 -29.20
C GLU A 99 -46.75 -72.72 -27.99
N LYS A 100 -47.60 -73.31 -27.14
CA LYS A 100 -48.10 -72.62 -25.93
C LYS A 100 -46.98 -72.30 -24.93
N MET A 101 -45.94 -73.12 -24.85
CA MET A 101 -44.77 -72.88 -24.00
C MET A 101 -43.90 -71.74 -24.56
N LYS A 102 -43.67 -71.72 -25.87
CA LYS A 102 -42.98 -70.64 -26.58
C LYS A 102 -43.74 -69.33 -26.45
N GLU A 103 -45.05 -69.33 -26.69
CA GLU A 103 -45.91 -68.14 -26.54
C GLU A 103 -45.84 -67.58 -25.11
N LYS A 104 -45.88 -68.44 -24.09
CA LYS A 104 -45.68 -68.02 -22.69
C LYS A 104 -44.31 -67.41 -22.44
N ARG A 105 -43.24 -67.97 -23.04
CA ARG A 105 -41.87 -67.42 -22.93
C ARG A 105 -41.71 -66.12 -23.72
N GLN A 106 -42.37 -65.98 -24.87
CA GLN A 106 -42.42 -64.78 -25.68
C GLN A 106 -43.08 -63.63 -24.91
N ALA A 107 -44.23 -63.90 -24.28
CA ALA A 107 -44.92 -62.93 -23.44
C ALA A 107 -44.04 -62.49 -22.26
N LYS A 108 -43.36 -63.43 -21.59
CA LYS A 108 -42.47 -63.12 -20.46
C LYS A 108 -41.24 -62.31 -20.88
N TYR A 109 -40.63 -62.65 -22.02
CA TYR A 109 -39.53 -61.86 -22.59
C TYR A 109 -40.00 -60.45 -22.93
N SER A 110 -41.17 -60.30 -23.57
CA SER A 110 -41.71 -58.98 -23.94
C SER A 110 -41.98 -58.12 -22.71
N GLU A 111 -42.53 -58.69 -21.63
CA GLU A 111 -42.72 -58.01 -20.34
C GLU A 111 -41.39 -57.57 -19.73
N ASN A 112 -40.40 -58.46 -19.64
CA ASN A 112 -39.09 -58.15 -19.06
C ASN A 112 -38.31 -57.14 -19.89
N LYS A 113 -38.38 -57.22 -21.23
CA LYS A 113 -37.76 -56.26 -22.15
C LYS A 113 -38.36 -54.87 -21.97
N LEU A 114 -39.67 -54.78 -21.79
CA LEU A 114 -40.34 -53.50 -21.51
C LEU A 114 -39.91 -52.93 -20.15
N LYS A 115 -39.84 -53.76 -19.09
CA LYS A 115 -39.34 -53.33 -17.76
C LYS A 115 -37.89 -52.84 -17.83
N CYS A 116 -37.01 -53.60 -18.49
CA CYS A 116 -35.62 -53.19 -18.74
C CYS A 116 -35.55 -51.87 -19.51
N THR A 117 -36.38 -51.68 -20.53
CA THR A 117 -36.40 -50.43 -21.33
C THR A 117 -36.83 -49.25 -20.47
N LYS A 118 -37.89 -49.39 -19.66
CA LYS A 118 -38.34 -48.34 -18.75
C LYS A 118 -37.27 -47.96 -17.73
N ALA A 119 -36.66 -48.95 -17.07
CA ALA A 119 -35.61 -48.70 -16.09
C ALA A 119 -34.33 -48.12 -16.72
N ARG A 120 -33.99 -48.52 -17.95
CA ARG A 120 -32.87 -47.90 -18.69
C ARG A 120 -33.15 -46.43 -18.99
N ASN A 121 -34.36 -46.10 -19.44
CA ASN A 121 -34.72 -44.70 -19.71
C ASN A 121 -34.67 -43.86 -18.42
N ASP A 122 -35.20 -44.39 -17.32
CA ASP A 122 -35.13 -43.73 -16.01
C ASP A 122 -33.68 -43.53 -15.54
N TYR A 123 -32.82 -44.54 -15.72
CA TYR A 123 -31.39 -44.42 -15.45
C TYR A 123 -30.72 -43.34 -16.30
N LEU A 124 -30.98 -43.29 -17.61
CA LEU A 124 -30.38 -42.27 -18.49
C LEU A 124 -30.85 -40.85 -18.16
N LEU A 125 -32.12 -40.68 -17.77
CA LEU A 125 -32.65 -39.38 -17.32
C LEU A 125 -31.99 -38.94 -16.01
N ASN A 126 -31.89 -39.84 -15.03
CA ASN A 126 -31.21 -39.55 -13.76
C ASN A 126 -29.72 -39.27 -13.98
N LEU A 127 -29.05 -40.04 -14.87
CA LEU A 127 -27.64 -39.82 -15.20
C LEU A 127 -27.39 -38.43 -15.77
N ALA A 128 -28.25 -37.97 -16.68
CA ALA A 128 -28.19 -36.62 -17.23
C ALA A 128 -28.42 -35.56 -16.16
N ALA A 129 -29.44 -35.73 -15.31
CA ALA A 129 -29.75 -34.81 -14.21
C ALA A 129 -28.62 -34.72 -13.18
N THR A 130 -28.09 -35.86 -12.72
CA THR A 130 -26.96 -35.91 -11.78
C THR A 130 -25.72 -35.24 -12.37
N ASN A 131 -25.38 -35.50 -13.64
CA ASN A 131 -24.25 -34.83 -14.30
C ASN A 131 -24.44 -33.30 -14.37
N ALA A 132 -25.67 -32.83 -14.63
CA ALA A 132 -25.96 -31.39 -14.62
C ALA A 132 -25.79 -30.78 -13.22
N VAL A 133 -26.24 -31.46 -12.16
CA VAL A 133 -26.07 -31.00 -10.77
C VAL A 133 -24.60 -31.00 -10.36
N VAL A 134 -23.83 -32.05 -10.71
CA VAL A 134 -22.38 -32.11 -10.45
C VAL A 134 -21.65 -30.98 -11.18
N ALA A 135 -21.97 -30.75 -12.45
CA ALA A 135 -21.38 -29.66 -13.23
C ALA A 135 -21.70 -28.30 -12.61
N LYS A 136 -22.97 -28.05 -12.26
CA LYS A 136 -23.39 -26.81 -11.60
C LYS A 136 -22.66 -26.60 -10.27
N TYR A 137 -22.54 -27.65 -9.45
CA TYR A 137 -21.83 -27.63 -8.18
C TYR A 137 -20.39 -27.09 -8.34
N TYR A 138 -19.62 -27.66 -9.26
CA TYR A 138 -18.20 -27.33 -9.41
C TYR A 138 -17.93 -26.08 -10.26
N ILE A 139 -18.81 -25.75 -11.21
CA ILE A 139 -18.58 -24.61 -12.12
C ILE A 139 -19.07 -23.30 -11.51
N HIS A 140 -20.19 -23.32 -10.79
CA HIS A 140 -20.85 -22.09 -10.31
C HIS A 140 -20.91 -22.03 -8.78
N ASP A 141 -21.57 -23.02 -8.20
CA ASP A 141 -21.95 -23.08 -6.80
C ASP A 141 -20.76 -22.97 -5.83
N VAL A 142 -19.62 -23.61 -6.12
CA VAL A 142 -18.39 -23.45 -5.33
C VAL A 142 -17.81 -22.03 -5.43
N SER A 143 -17.84 -21.42 -6.62
CA SER A 143 -17.36 -20.04 -6.82
C SER A 143 -18.22 -19.06 -6.03
N ASP A 144 -19.55 -19.16 -6.17
CA ASP A 144 -20.50 -18.28 -5.47
C ASP A 144 -20.39 -18.41 -3.94
N MET A 145 -20.08 -19.62 -3.43
CA MET A 145 -19.83 -19.84 -2.00
C MET A 145 -18.57 -19.11 -1.51
N ILE A 146 -17.49 -19.09 -2.29
CA ILE A 146 -16.26 -18.36 -1.95
C ILE A 146 -16.57 -16.85 -1.90
N ASP A 147 -17.28 -16.33 -2.89
CA ASP A 147 -17.68 -14.92 -2.91
C ASP A 147 -18.55 -14.53 -1.70
N CYS A 148 -19.39 -15.45 -1.23
CA CYS A 148 -20.18 -15.26 0.00
C CYS A 148 -19.31 -15.25 1.27
N CYS A 149 -18.22 -16.02 1.32
CA CYS A 149 -17.25 -15.97 2.44
C CYS A 149 -16.55 -14.62 2.53
N ASP A 150 -16.21 -14.04 1.37
CA ASP A 150 -15.42 -12.79 1.30
C ASP A 150 -16.28 -11.52 1.28
N LEU A 151 -17.60 -11.66 1.44
CA LEU A 151 -18.56 -10.58 1.31
C LEU A 151 -18.22 -9.39 2.22
N GLY A 152 -17.75 -8.31 1.61
CA GLY A 152 -17.47 -7.04 2.29
C GLY A 152 -16.14 -7.00 3.06
N TYR A 153 -15.34 -8.07 3.08
CA TYR A 153 -14.05 -8.11 3.79
C TYR A 153 -13.08 -7.07 3.23
N HIS A 154 -12.75 -7.16 1.94
CA HIS A 154 -11.81 -6.25 1.29
C HIS A 154 -12.28 -4.80 1.36
N ALA A 155 -13.57 -4.54 1.12
CA ALA A 155 -14.14 -3.19 1.20
C ALA A 155 -14.03 -2.60 2.61
N SER A 156 -14.28 -3.40 3.64
CA SER A 156 -14.19 -2.95 5.04
C SER A 156 -12.74 -2.74 5.48
N LEU A 157 -11.84 -3.65 5.14
CA LEU A 157 -10.41 -3.51 5.41
C LEU A 157 -9.83 -2.28 4.69
N ALA A 158 -10.18 -2.07 3.42
CA ALA A 158 -9.69 -0.93 2.64
C ALA A 158 -10.16 0.41 3.23
N ARG A 159 -11.40 0.50 3.75
CA ARG A 159 -11.88 1.71 4.46
C ARG A 159 -11.10 1.94 5.76
N THR A 160 -10.82 0.89 6.50
CA THR A 160 -10.03 0.96 7.74
C THR A 160 -8.59 1.44 7.47
N LEU A 161 -7.94 0.90 6.45
CA LEU A 161 -6.59 1.34 6.06
C LEU A 161 -6.58 2.76 5.50
N ARG A 162 -7.60 3.17 4.73
CA ARG A 162 -7.74 4.57 4.31
C ARG A 162 -7.95 5.54 5.48
N THR A 163 -8.61 5.09 6.55
CA THR A 163 -8.73 5.87 7.79
C THR A 163 -7.37 6.08 8.45
N TYR A 164 -6.53 5.03 8.47
CA TYR A 164 -5.15 5.14 8.96
C TYR A 164 -4.31 6.10 8.10
N LEU A 165 -4.31 5.92 6.78
CA LEU A 165 -3.59 6.80 5.84
C LEU A 165 -4.04 8.25 5.98
N SER A 166 -5.35 8.51 6.09
CA SER A 166 -5.87 9.85 6.32
C SER A 166 -5.32 10.47 7.61
N ALA A 167 -5.16 9.70 8.69
CA ALA A 167 -4.58 10.21 9.92
C ALA A 167 -3.09 10.57 9.75
N GLU A 168 -2.31 9.72 9.07
CA GLU A 168 -0.89 9.99 8.79
C GLU A 168 -0.70 11.23 7.91
N TYR A 169 -1.48 11.38 6.82
CA TYR A 169 -1.41 12.56 5.95
C TYR A 169 -1.74 13.87 6.69
N ASN A 170 -2.74 13.85 7.56
CA ASN A 170 -3.07 15.03 8.37
C ASN A 170 -1.97 15.36 9.39
N LEU A 171 -1.34 14.34 9.98
CA LEU A 171 -0.21 14.54 10.89
C LEU A 171 1.01 15.10 10.16
N GLU A 172 1.30 14.60 8.97
CA GLU A 172 2.36 15.11 8.09
C GLU A 172 2.10 16.58 7.72
N THR A 173 0.88 16.91 7.32
CA THR A 173 0.48 18.30 7.00
C THR A 173 0.69 19.22 8.20
N SER A 174 0.19 18.83 9.38
CA SER A 174 0.35 19.62 10.60
C SER A 174 1.82 19.78 11.02
N ARG A 175 2.65 18.77 10.79
CA ARG A 175 4.10 18.88 11.01
C ARG A 175 4.75 19.85 10.04
N HIS A 176 4.37 19.79 8.77
CA HIS A 176 4.90 20.70 7.75
C HIS A 176 4.53 22.16 8.08
N GLU A 177 3.28 22.44 8.44
CA GLU A 177 2.86 23.77 8.93
C GLU A 177 3.71 24.25 10.11
N GLY A 178 4.05 23.35 11.05
CA GLY A 178 4.93 23.67 12.17
C GLY A 178 6.38 23.98 11.75
N LEU A 179 6.88 23.32 10.71
CA LEU A 179 8.21 23.60 10.15
C LEU A 179 8.22 24.95 9.43
N ASP A 180 7.19 25.27 8.65
CA ASP A 180 7.04 26.56 7.96
C ASP A 180 7.05 27.72 8.97
N LEU A 181 6.40 27.57 10.13
CA LEU A 181 6.44 28.60 11.18
C LEU A 181 7.86 28.85 11.71
N ILE A 182 8.67 27.80 11.84
CA ILE A 182 10.06 27.92 12.30
C ILE A 182 10.92 28.52 11.20
N GLU A 183 10.76 28.09 9.95
CA GLU A 183 11.46 28.65 8.79
C GLU A 183 11.19 30.16 8.67
N ASN A 184 9.92 30.56 8.73
CA ASN A 184 9.55 31.98 8.78
C ASN A 184 10.17 32.72 9.98
N ALA A 185 10.28 32.09 11.15
CA ALA A 185 10.93 32.72 12.30
C ALA A 185 12.44 32.91 12.10
N VAL A 186 13.09 31.97 11.42
CA VAL A 186 14.51 32.05 11.04
C VAL A 186 14.73 33.16 10.01
N ASP A 187 13.89 33.26 8.98
CA ASP A 187 13.97 34.31 7.95
C ASP A 187 13.79 35.72 8.51
N ASN A 188 13.07 35.84 9.63
CA ASN A 188 12.82 37.11 10.30
C ASN A 188 13.90 37.50 11.33
N LEU A 189 15.00 36.74 11.47
CA LEU A 189 16.12 37.12 12.33
C LEU A 189 16.83 38.37 11.78
N ASP A 190 16.68 39.50 12.47
CA ASP A 190 17.23 40.79 12.06
C ASP A 190 17.92 41.53 13.23
N SER A 191 19.25 41.37 13.29
CA SER A 191 20.09 42.03 14.29
C SER A 191 20.01 43.57 14.26
N ARG A 192 19.74 44.18 13.10
CA ARG A 192 19.60 45.63 12.98
C ARG A 192 18.27 46.06 13.59
N SER A 193 17.17 45.40 13.27
CA SER A 193 15.86 45.66 13.88
C SER A 193 15.93 45.51 15.40
N ASP A 194 16.54 44.43 15.88
CA ASP A 194 16.67 44.17 17.31
C ASP A 194 17.52 45.23 18.03
N LYS A 195 18.61 45.71 17.40
CA LYS A 195 19.38 46.84 17.92
C LYS A 195 18.52 48.10 18.08
N HIS A 196 17.67 48.44 17.11
CA HIS A 196 16.80 49.62 17.22
C HIS A 196 15.78 49.44 18.36
N LYS A 197 15.17 48.27 18.49
CA LYS A 197 14.25 47.96 19.60
C LYS A 197 14.93 48.15 20.96
N ILE A 198 16.19 47.70 21.11
CA ILE A 198 16.98 47.90 22.34
C ILE A 198 17.21 49.38 22.59
N MET A 199 17.63 50.14 21.57
CA MET A 199 17.87 51.58 21.71
C MET A 199 16.59 52.34 22.10
N ASP A 200 15.44 51.98 21.52
CA ASP A 200 14.15 52.60 21.83
C ASP A 200 13.66 52.24 23.23
N MET A 201 13.81 50.97 23.63
CA MET A 201 13.43 50.46 24.96
C MET A 201 14.22 51.11 26.09
N TYR A 202 15.49 51.46 25.83
CA TYR A 202 16.38 52.12 26.79
C TYR A 202 16.79 53.51 26.33
N ASN A 203 15.86 54.28 25.76
CA ASN A 203 16.16 55.60 25.19
C ASN A 203 16.85 56.56 26.19
N GLN A 204 16.57 56.44 27.48
CA GLN A 204 17.18 57.25 28.54
C GLN A 204 18.69 57.04 28.68
N VAL A 205 19.20 55.88 28.24
CA VAL A 205 20.63 55.54 28.24
C VAL A 205 21.32 56.03 26.97
N PHE A 206 20.62 55.93 25.82
CA PHE A 206 21.20 56.16 24.50
C PHE A 206 20.90 57.55 23.91
N CYS A 207 20.01 58.33 24.53
CA CYS A 207 19.69 59.68 24.08
C CYS A 207 20.92 60.60 24.24
N PRO A 208 21.34 61.32 23.18
CA PRO A 208 22.46 62.25 23.28
C PRO A 208 22.19 63.35 24.33
N PRO A 209 23.16 63.70 25.18
CA PRO A 209 23.02 64.81 26.11
C PRO A 209 22.94 66.16 25.36
N MET A 210 22.49 67.20 26.08
CA MET A 210 22.54 68.57 25.55
C MET A 210 23.98 68.96 25.17
N ARG A 211 24.11 69.78 24.12
CA ARG A 211 25.40 70.31 23.72
C ARG A 211 25.95 71.21 24.81
N PHE A 212 27.27 71.18 24.99
CA PHE A 212 27.93 72.16 25.83
C PHE A 212 27.79 73.55 25.21
N GLU A 213 27.46 74.52 26.05
CA GLU A 213 27.35 75.93 25.67
C GLU A 213 28.49 76.74 26.27
N TYR A 214 28.87 77.84 25.62
CA TYR A 214 29.85 78.78 26.16
C TYR A 214 29.26 79.47 27.40
N LEU A 215 29.98 79.39 28.53
CA LEU A 215 29.60 80.04 29.78
C LEU A 215 30.48 81.29 30.00
N PRO A 216 29.93 82.51 29.88
CA PRO A 216 30.72 83.73 30.03
C PRO A 216 31.22 83.90 31.47
N HIS A 217 32.51 84.19 31.62
CA HIS A 217 33.11 84.47 32.93
C HIS A 217 32.92 85.94 33.28
N MET A 218 32.33 86.25 34.44
CA MET A 218 32.15 87.62 34.95
C MET A 218 31.45 88.59 33.97
N GLY A 219 30.53 88.09 33.15
CA GLY A 219 29.78 88.92 32.21
C GLY A 219 30.54 89.30 30.94
N ASP A 220 31.56 88.53 30.56
CA ASP A 220 32.23 88.68 29.25
C ASP A 220 31.20 88.64 28.10
N GLU A 221 31.15 89.73 27.33
CA GLU A 221 30.20 89.91 26.23
C GLU A 221 30.71 89.28 24.91
N VAL A 222 31.97 88.82 24.86
CA VAL A 222 32.58 88.25 23.66
C VAL A 222 32.35 86.73 23.59
N CYS A 223 31.45 86.29 22.72
CA CYS A 223 31.09 84.87 22.53
C CYS A 223 31.57 84.26 21.20
N GLN A 224 32.47 84.95 20.49
CA GLN A 224 32.98 84.55 19.17
C GLN A 224 34.50 84.71 19.10
N VAL A 225 35.12 84.00 18.16
CA VAL A 225 36.57 84.07 17.92
C VAL A 225 36.95 85.47 17.41
N SER A 226 37.79 86.18 18.16
CA SER A 226 38.31 87.49 17.78
C SER A 226 39.63 87.36 17.01
N ALA A 227 39.63 87.75 15.73
CA ALA A 227 40.76 87.56 14.81
C ALA A 227 41.46 88.87 14.39
N GLN A 228 41.48 89.87 15.27
CA GLN A 228 42.16 91.16 15.02
C GLN A 228 43.67 91.07 15.35
N GLN A 229 44.48 92.02 14.87
CA GLN A 229 45.89 92.08 15.27
C GLN A 229 46.01 92.44 16.77
N PRO A 230 46.95 91.82 17.53
CA PRO A 230 48.07 90.98 17.06
C PRO A 230 47.77 89.47 16.97
N VAL A 231 46.62 88.98 17.43
CA VAL A 231 46.32 87.54 17.56
C VAL A 231 46.03 86.84 16.23
N GLN A 232 45.72 87.59 15.17
CA GLN A 232 45.40 87.06 13.85
C GLN A 232 46.47 86.11 13.28
N THR A 233 47.76 86.46 13.42
CA THR A 233 48.87 85.67 12.86
C THR A 233 48.97 84.31 13.56
N GLU A 234 48.83 84.26 14.88
CA GLU A 234 48.85 83.01 15.65
C GLU A 234 47.67 82.09 15.30
N LEU A 235 46.48 82.67 15.11
CA LEU A 235 45.29 81.92 14.67
C LEU A 235 45.47 81.32 13.27
N LEU A 236 46.06 82.06 12.33
CA LEU A 236 46.36 81.54 10.98
C LEU A 236 47.40 80.41 11.02
N MET A 237 48.46 80.55 11.83
CA MET A 237 49.42 79.47 12.05
C MET A 237 48.75 78.22 12.64
N ARG A 238 47.87 78.41 13.63
CA ARG A 238 47.12 77.30 14.24
C ARG A 238 46.17 76.64 13.24
N TYR A 239 45.50 77.42 12.39
CA TYR A 239 44.66 76.90 11.33
C TYR A 239 45.44 76.00 10.36
N HIS A 240 46.57 76.48 9.82
CA HIS A 240 47.39 75.67 8.90
C HIS A 240 47.94 74.41 9.58
N GLN A 241 48.33 74.49 10.85
CA GLN A 241 48.75 73.33 11.64
C GLN A 241 47.62 72.30 11.78
N LEU A 242 46.41 72.73 12.14
CA LEU A 242 45.25 71.85 12.27
C LEU A 242 44.84 71.25 10.92
N GLN A 243 44.87 72.05 9.85
CA GLN A 243 44.54 71.60 8.50
C GLN A 243 45.52 70.51 8.02
N SER A 244 46.83 70.71 8.22
CA SER A 244 47.85 69.71 7.88
C SER A 244 47.67 68.43 8.69
N ARG A 245 47.44 68.55 10.01
CA ARG A 245 47.22 67.38 10.87
C ARG A 245 45.95 66.62 10.48
N LEU A 246 44.85 67.32 10.19
CA LEU A 246 43.60 66.71 9.77
C LEU A 246 43.74 65.98 8.44
N ALA A 247 44.52 66.51 7.50
CA ALA A 247 44.80 65.85 6.22
C ALA A 247 45.50 64.51 6.42
N THR A 248 46.53 64.45 7.28
CA THR A 248 47.22 63.20 7.64
C THR A 248 46.27 62.21 8.33
N LEU A 249 45.54 62.66 9.35
CA LEU A 249 44.61 61.79 10.09
C LEU A 249 43.51 61.21 9.20
N LYS A 250 43.02 61.96 8.20
CA LYS A 250 42.03 61.45 7.25
C LYS A 250 42.57 60.30 6.39
N ILE A 251 43.83 60.36 5.99
CA ILE A 251 44.47 59.30 5.19
C ILE A 251 44.63 58.06 6.07
N GLU A 252 45.20 58.22 7.27
CA GLU A 252 45.38 57.13 8.23
C GLU A 252 44.03 56.46 8.60
N ASN A 253 43.00 57.27 8.87
CA ASN A 253 41.67 56.76 9.20
C ASN A 253 41.06 55.94 8.05
N GLU A 254 41.22 56.38 6.80
CA GLU A 254 40.72 55.65 5.63
C GLU A 254 41.44 54.31 5.41
N GLU A 255 42.75 54.24 5.67
CA GLU A 255 43.50 52.99 5.60
C GLU A 255 43.05 51.99 6.67
N VAL A 256 42.84 52.47 7.90
CA VAL A 256 42.30 51.66 9.00
C VAL A 256 40.88 51.20 8.67
N ARG A 257 40.03 52.08 8.11
CA ARG A 257 38.66 51.74 7.68
C ARG A 257 38.63 50.62 6.66
N LYS A 258 39.46 50.69 5.61
CA LYS A 258 39.56 49.63 4.60
C LYS A 258 39.99 48.29 5.20
N THR A 259 40.95 48.32 6.13
CA THR A 259 41.41 47.12 6.83
C THR A 259 40.29 46.53 7.70
N LEU A 260 39.52 47.39 8.39
CA LEU A 260 38.37 47.00 9.19
C LEU A 260 37.28 46.35 8.32
N ASP A 261 36.91 46.99 7.22
CA ASP A 261 35.86 46.52 6.30
C ASP A 261 36.25 45.16 5.68
N ALA A 262 37.50 45.01 5.23
CA ALA A 262 38.00 43.75 4.68
C ALA A 262 38.02 42.62 5.73
N THR A 263 38.41 42.92 6.98
CA THR A 263 38.42 41.95 8.07
C THR A 263 36.99 41.56 8.47
N MET A 264 36.07 42.53 8.49
CA MET A 264 34.66 42.30 8.76
C MET A 264 34.02 41.41 7.69
N GLN A 265 34.30 41.67 6.40
CA GLN A 265 33.83 40.82 5.31
C GLN A 265 34.36 39.38 5.45
N THR A 266 35.66 39.23 5.73
CA THR A 266 36.26 37.90 5.96
C THR A 266 35.58 37.16 7.13
N LEU A 267 35.25 37.86 8.23
CA LEU A 267 34.50 37.27 9.34
C LEU A 267 33.07 36.88 8.95
N GLN A 268 32.39 37.73 8.18
CA GLN A 268 31.05 37.43 7.69
C GLN A 268 31.06 36.16 6.83
N ASP A 269 31.99 36.06 5.86
CA ASP A 269 32.12 34.89 4.99
C ASP A 269 32.38 33.60 5.79
N MET A 270 33.15 33.68 6.88
CA MET A 270 33.37 32.53 7.77
C MET A 270 32.15 32.15 8.61
N LEU A 271 31.28 33.11 8.95
CA LEU A 271 30.12 32.92 9.83
C LEU A 271 28.85 32.55 9.07
N THR A 272 28.74 32.88 7.78
CA THR A 272 27.54 32.65 6.96
C THR A 272 27.69 31.45 6.02
N VAL A 273 28.52 30.47 6.38
CA VAL A 273 28.67 29.24 5.61
C VAL A 273 27.37 28.43 5.68
N GLU A 274 26.85 28.01 4.52
CA GLU A 274 25.63 27.20 4.42
C GLU A 274 25.93 25.71 4.65
N ASP A 275 26.13 25.31 5.92
CA ASP A 275 26.45 23.93 6.29
C ASP A 275 25.32 23.20 7.07
N PHE A 276 24.08 23.64 6.85
CA PHE A 276 22.89 23.10 7.52
C PHE A 276 22.14 22.00 6.74
N ASP A 277 22.41 21.78 5.45
CA ASP A 277 21.81 20.68 4.69
C ASP A 277 22.38 19.32 5.13
N VAL A 278 21.48 18.42 5.56
CA VAL A 278 21.80 17.08 6.06
C VAL A 278 21.16 15.98 5.23
N SER A 279 20.72 16.28 4.01
CA SER A 279 20.05 15.32 3.11
C SER A 279 20.84 14.03 2.90
N ASP A 280 22.17 14.12 2.82
CA ASP A 280 23.08 12.97 2.71
C ASP A 280 22.96 11.98 3.89
N ALA A 281 22.59 12.45 5.09
CA ALA A 281 22.41 11.59 6.26
C ALA A 281 21.20 10.64 6.15
N PHE A 282 20.25 10.95 5.26
CA PHE A 282 19.03 10.17 5.06
C PHE A 282 19.06 9.33 3.76
N GLN A 283 20.18 9.34 3.03
CA GLN A 283 20.39 8.46 1.88
C GLN A 283 20.58 7.01 2.35
N HIS A 284 19.51 6.21 2.23
CA HIS A 284 19.58 4.78 2.47
C HIS A 284 19.85 4.06 1.15
N SER A 285 21.09 3.66 0.89
CA SER A 285 21.43 2.75 -0.20
C SER A 285 20.64 1.45 -0.03
N ARG A 286 19.79 1.09 -0.99
CA ARG A 286 19.14 -0.24 -1.07
C ARG A 286 20.10 -1.36 -1.50
N SER A 287 21.40 -1.11 -1.47
CA SER A 287 22.46 -2.07 -1.80
C SER A 287 23.33 -2.30 -0.58
N THR A 288 23.69 -3.55 -0.32
CA THR A 288 24.60 -3.99 0.75
C THR A 288 26.06 -3.53 0.54
N GLU A 289 26.32 -2.60 -0.36
CA GLU A 289 27.62 -1.95 -0.50
C GLU A 289 27.62 -0.63 0.26
N SER A 290 28.23 -0.70 1.44
CA SER A 290 28.67 0.44 2.25
C SER A 290 29.57 1.35 1.41
N ILE A 291 28.99 2.33 0.73
CA ILE A 291 29.70 3.55 0.35
C ILE A 291 29.48 4.53 1.50
N ARG A 292 30.38 4.50 2.48
CA ARG A 292 30.57 5.65 3.37
C ARG A 292 30.86 6.85 2.48
N SER A 293 30.10 7.93 2.64
CA SER A 293 30.30 9.17 1.90
C SER A 293 31.66 9.79 2.27
N VAL A 294 32.68 9.48 1.47
CA VAL A 294 34.06 10.00 1.65
C VAL A 294 34.11 11.55 1.58
N ALA A 295 33.09 12.19 1.00
CA ALA A 295 32.98 13.64 0.93
C ALA A 295 32.72 14.32 2.29
N SER A 296 31.93 13.70 3.17
CA SER A 296 31.52 14.29 4.46
C SER A 296 32.59 14.17 5.55
N GLU A 297 33.46 13.16 5.48
CA GLU A 297 34.52 12.91 6.46
C GLU A 297 35.65 13.97 6.42
N GLY A 298 35.88 14.62 5.27
CA GLY A 298 36.91 15.65 5.13
C GLY A 298 36.55 16.98 5.81
N TYR A 299 35.34 17.50 5.54
CA TYR A 299 34.88 18.80 6.05
C TYR A 299 34.57 18.78 7.55
N MET A 300 34.03 17.68 8.06
CA MET A 300 33.63 17.51 9.47
C MET A 300 34.68 16.78 10.33
N SER A 301 35.89 16.55 9.82
CA SER A 301 36.99 15.99 10.62
C SER A 301 37.32 16.91 11.80
N LYS A 302 37.46 16.33 13.00
CA LYS A 302 37.77 17.06 14.24
C LYS A 302 38.97 18.01 14.11
N LEU A 303 39.99 17.59 13.34
CA LEU A 303 41.19 18.40 13.10
C LEU A 303 40.89 19.63 12.22
N ASN A 304 40.07 19.47 11.19
CA ASN A 304 39.70 20.57 10.28
C ASN A 304 38.76 21.57 10.95
N ILE A 305 37.82 21.09 11.77
CA ILE A 305 36.96 21.94 12.60
C ILE A 305 37.81 22.78 13.57
N ALA A 306 38.77 22.16 14.27
CA ALA A 306 39.64 22.86 15.21
C ALA A 306 40.49 23.94 14.52
N LYS A 307 41.05 23.64 13.33
CA LYS A 307 41.82 24.60 12.54
C LYS A 307 40.96 25.80 12.08
N ARG A 308 39.75 25.56 11.56
CA ARG A 308 38.83 26.65 11.16
C ARG A 308 38.49 27.55 12.34
N ARG A 309 38.18 26.95 13.49
CA ARG A 309 37.84 27.69 14.71
C ARG A 309 39.01 28.55 15.20
N ALA A 310 40.24 28.03 15.18
CA ALA A 310 41.42 28.80 15.55
C ALA A 310 41.63 30.00 14.61
N ASN A 311 41.52 29.80 13.31
CA ASN A 311 41.62 30.88 12.31
C ASN A 311 40.54 31.96 12.49
N GLN A 312 39.30 31.55 12.77
CA GLN A 312 38.21 32.48 13.07
C GLN A 312 38.54 33.32 14.31
N GLN A 313 38.99 32.70 15.40
CA GLN A 313 39.35 33.41 16.63
C GLN A 313 40.49 34.41 16.44
N GLU A 314 41.52 34.05 15.68
CA GLU A 314 42.62 34.97 15.33
C GLU A 314 42.09 36.18 14.54
N THR A 315 41.17 35.93 13.61
CA THR A 315 40.55 37.00 12.80
C THR A 315 39.65 37.90 13.65
N GLU A 316 38.91 37.35 14.62
CA GLU A 316 38.09 38.11 15.58
C GLU A 316 38.96 39.04 16.44
N VAL A 317 40.07 38.52 16.97
CA VAL A 317 41.03 39.31 17.76
C VAL A 317 41.61 40.45 16.93
N PHE A 318 41.98 40.18 15.68
CA PHE A 318 42.45 41.21 14.76
C PHE A 318 41.36 42.26 14.48
N TYR A 319 40.13 41.83 14.19
CA TYR A 319 38.99 42.73 13.98
C TYR A 319 38.78 43.68 15.16
N PHE A 320 38.72 43.17 16.40
CA PHE A 320 38.55 44.02 17.59
C PHE A 320 39.71 44.98 17.79
N THR A 321 40.94 44.56 17.48
CA THR A 321 42.13 45.43 17.56
C THR A 321 42.04 46.59 16.57
N VAL A 322 41.69 46.31 15.32
CA VAL A 322 41.53 47.32 14.26
C VAL A 322 40.31 48.21 14.54
N ASN A 323 39.21 47.64 15.03
CA ASN A 323 37.99 48.38 15.37
C ASN A 323 38.23 49.36 16.53
N LEU A 324 38.95 48.95 17.57
CA LEU A 324 39.36 49.83 18.65
C LEU A 324 40.23 50.98 18.12
N HIS A 325 41.21 50.66 17.26
CA HIS A 325 42.04 51.67 16.62
C HIS A 325 41.20 52.66 15.81
N PHE A 326 40.24 52.17 15.02
CA PHE A 326 39.33 53.00 14.23
C PHE A 326 38.48 53.93 15.09
N ILE A 327 37.84 53.41 16.15
CA ILE A 327 36.98 54.19 17.05
C ILE A 327 37.78 55.26 17.79
N CYS A 328 39.01 54.97 18.22
CA CYS A 328 39.83 55.95 18.91
C CYS A 328 40.40 57.06 18.00
N HIS A 329 40.53 56.80 16.69
CA HIS A 329 41.13 57.74 15.72
C HIS A 329 40.12 58.44 14.80
N SER A 330 38.86 58.01 14.78
CA SER A 330 37.76 58.67 14.05
C SER A 330 37.22 59.87 14.82
#